data_AF-A0A7C1KJW1-F1
#
_entry.id   AF-A0A7C1KJW1-F1
#
_cell.length_a   1.000
_cell.length_b   1.000
_cell.length_c   1.000
_cell.angle_alpha   90.00
_cell.angle_beta   90.00
_cell.angle_gamma   90.00
#
_symmetry.space_group_name_H-M   'P 1'
#
loop_
_entity.id
_entity.type
_entity.pdbx_description
1 polymer ?
#
loop_
_entity_poly.entity_id
_entity_poly.type
_entity_poly.pdbx_seq_one_letter_code
_entity_poly.pdbx_strand_id
1 'polypeptide(L)'
;MRNLLNKEKKLRKKGFADKQIEETVGFLRQKGVETVWDVQAAYDSGLFGLTERCSFGSHGLCCRNCNLGPCRLDGEDIPFHMKLAVPKTSRSTCGKTADQIVSGMFLQTVLRGTSAHVGHAIHVAKAMINHIQKKRNELGI
;
A
#
# COMPACT_ATOMS: atom_id res chain seq x y z
N MET A 1 30.17 12.62 -5.32
CA MET A 1 29.15 11.55 -5.14
C MET A 1 28.92 11.14 -3.68
N ARG A 2 29.96 10.82 -2.88
CA ARG A 2 29.80 10.35 -1.47
C ARG A 2 29.07 11.34 -0.55
N ASN A 3 29.32 12.65 -0.68
CA ASN A 3 28.67 13.67 0.15
C ASN A 3 27.15 13.77 -0.11
N LEU A 4 26.72 13.51 -1.34
CA LEU A 4 25.31 13.54 -1.73
C LEU A 4 24.56 12.33 -1.17
N LEU A 5 25.16 11.14 -1.26
CA LEU A 5 24.69 9.92 -0.62
C LEU A 5 24.59 10.03 0.91
N ASN A 6 25.57 10.67 1.55
CA ASN A 6 25.54 10.88 3.00
C ASN A 6 24.43 11.85 3.42
N LYS A 7 24.23 12.93 2.65
CA LYS A 7 23.11 13.86 2.85
C LYS A 7 21.76 13.16 2.67
N GLU A 8 21.62 12.34 1.64
CA GLU A 8 20.41 11.57 1.37
C GLU A 8 20.11 10.56 2.48
N LYS A 9 21.12 9.79 2.94
CA LYS A 9 20.97 8.86 4.08
C LYS A 9 20.52 9.58 5.35
N LYS A 10 21.05 10.80 5.60
CA LYS A 10 20.63 11.62 6.75
C LYS A 10 19.18 12.09 6.62
N LEU A 11 18.75 12.52 5.43
CA LEU A 11 17.37 12.92 5.17
C LEU A 11 16.40 11.73 5.27
N ARG A 12 16.76 10.56 4.74
CA ARG A 12 15.97 9.33 4.87
C ARG A 12 15.73 8.94 6.33
N LYS A 13 16.75 9.08 7.19
CA LYS A 13 16.62 8.83 8.64
C LYS A 13 15.76 9.86 9.38
N LYS A 14 15.61 11.06 8.84
CA LYS A 14 14.82 12.14 9.46
C LYS A 14 13.30 11.92 9.29
N GLY A 15 12.88 11.09 8.34
CA GLY A 15 11.46 10.90 7.99
C GLY A 15 10.84 12.06 7.19
N PHE A 16 11.50 13.22 7.18
CA PHE A 16 11.11 14.43 6.46
C PHE A 16 12.26 14.88 5.54
N ALA A 17 11.97 15.00 4.24
CA ALA A 17 12.90 15.55 3.26
C ALA A 17 12.69 17.06 3.04
N ASP A 18 11.46 17.54 3.25
CA ASP A 18 11.02 18.92 3.06
C ASP A 18 10.88 19.64 4.42
N LYS A 19 11.38 20.88 4.50
CA LYS A 19 11.43 21.66 5.74
C LYS A 19 10.04 22.17 6.15
N GLN A 20 9.21 22.56 5.19
CA GLN A 20 7.87 23.05 5.43
C GLN A 20 6.96 21.92 5.95
N ILE A 21 7.16 20.69 5.45
CA ILE A 21 6.49 19.51 6.00
C ILE A 21 6.90 19.26 7.45
N GLU A 22 8.19 19.33 7.76
CA GLU A 22 8.69 19.16 9.13
C GLU A 22 8.10 20.21 10.09
N GLU A 23 8.09 21.48 9.70
CA GLU A 23 7.51 22.58 10.48
C GLU A 23 6.01 22.37 10.70
N THR A 24 5.28 21.96 9.66
CA THR A 24 3.85 21.67 9.73
C THR A 24 3.55 20.51 10.67
N VAL A 25 4.30 19.42 10.58
CA VAL A 25 4.13 18.25 11.46
C VAL A 25 4.48 18.61 12.91
N GLY A 26 5.52 19.42 13.12
CA GLY A 26 5.86 19.95 14.44
C GLY A 26 4.72 20.78 15.05
N PHE A 27 4.12 21.68 14.25
CA PHE A 27 2.96 22.45 14.67
C PHE A 27 1.74 21.58 14.99
N LEU A 28 1.42 20.60 14.14
CA LEU A 28 0.29 19.69 14.35
C LEU A 28 0.45 18.86 15.64
N ARG A 29 1.66 18.35 15.90
CA ARG A 29 1.98 17.64 17.14
C ARG A 29 1.82 18.52 18.38
N GLN A 30 2.22 19.79 18.32
CA GLN A 30 1.98 20.75 19.42
C GLN A 30 0.48 20.99 19.69
N LYS A 31 -0.37 20.84 18.66
CA LYS A 31 -1.83 20.91 18.78
C LYS A 31 -2.47 19.58 19.18
N GLY A 32 -1.68 18.53 19.45
CA GLY A 32 -2.17 17.20 19.77
C GLY A 32 -2.82 16.48 18.59
N VAL A 33 -2.52 16.90 17.35
CA VAL A 33 -3.01 16.25 16.13
C VAL A 33 -1.98 15.21 15.68
N GLU A 34 -2.41 13.96 15.67
CA GLU A 34 -1.61 12.84 15.17
C GLU A 34 -1.49 12.89 13.64
N THR A 35 -0.30 12.58 13.12
CA THR A 35 0.00 12.57 11.68
C THR A 35 0.35 11.16 11.20
N VAL A 36 0.45 10.98 9.88
CA VAL A 36 0.85 9.70 9.27
C VAL A 36 2.22 9.20 9.78
N TRP A 37 3.13 10.10 10.17
CA TRP A 37 4.43 9.72 10.72
C TRP A 37 4.33 9.17 12.14
N ASP A 38 3.37 9.64 12.92
CA ASP A 38 3.12 9.14 14.27
C ASP A 38 2.51 7.73 14.21
N VAL A 39 1.53 7.55 13.31
CA VAL A 39 0.95 6.22 13.00
C VAL A 39 2.01 5.26 12.48
N GLN A 40 2.87 5.70 11.57
CA GLN A 40 3.98 4.88 11.06
C GLN A 40 4.95 4.49 12.17
N ALA A 41 5.29 5.42 13.07
CA ALA A 41 6.16 5.13 14.20
C ALA A 41 5.59 4.04 15.13
N ALA A 42 4.26 3.97 15.30
CA ALA A 42 3.62 2.88 16.04
C ALA A 42 3.77 1.50 15.37
N TYR A 43 3.85 1.44 14.04
CA TYR A 43 4.16 0.20 13.34
C TYR A 43 5.64 -0.20 13.41
N ASP A 44 6.51 0.80 13.56
CA ASP A 44 7.97 0.62 13.67
C ASP A 44 8.44 0.35 15.11
N SER A 45 7.61 0.62 16.12
CA SER A 45 7.93 0.48 17.56
C SER A 45 7.88 -0.95 18.10
N GLY A 46 8.08 -1.93 17.23
CA GLY A 46 8.01 -3.34 17.52
C GLY A 46 8.85 -3.83 18.70
N LEU A 47 8.33 -4.77 19.48
CA LEU A 47 9.05 -5.37 20.60
C LEU A 47 10.10 -6.39 20.11
N PHE A 48 11.32 -6.37 20.65
CA PHE A 48 12.42 -7.29 20.28
C PHE A 48 12.75 -7.32 18.77
N GLY A 49 12.58 -6.20 18.06
CA GLY A 49 12.84 -6.11 16.62
C GLY A 49 11.74 -6.73 15.74
N LEU A 50 10.61 -7.13 16.34
CA LEU A 50 9.42 -7.59 15.63
C LEU A 50 8.55 -6.40 15.25
N THR A 51 8.57 -5.95 14.00
CA THR A 51 7.65 -4.89 13.54
C THR A 51 6.20 -5.33 13.73
N GLU A 52 5.30 -4.40 14.08
CA GLU A 52 3.86 -4.68 14.22
C GLU A 52 3.16 -4.98 12.88
N ARG A 53 3.91 -4.95 11.77
CA ARG A 53 3.39 -5.32 10.46
C ARG A 53 3.28 -6.84 10.32
N CYS A 54 2.08 -7.32 10.00
CA CYS A 54 1.80 -8.72 9.76
C CYS A 54 2.65 -9.29 8.60
N SER A 55 3.49 -10.30 8.89
CA SER A 55 4.41 -10.90 7.91
C SER A 55 3.69 -11.58 6.75
N PHE A 56 2.50 -12.20 6.96
CA PHE A 56 1.74 -12.80 5.87
C PHE A 56 1.25 -11.75 4.87
N GLY A 57 0.86 -10.57 5.36
CA GLY A 57 0.44 -9.46 4.50
C GLY A 57 1.63 -8.86 3.75
N SER A 58 2.74 -8.60 4.46
CA SER A 58 3.95 -8.03 3.88
C SER A 58 4.55 -8.87 2.74
N HIS A 59 4.46 -10.21 2.84
CA HIS A 59 4.98 -11.13 1.83
C HIS A 59 3.90 -11.63 0.85
N GLY A 60 2.65 -11.16 0.96
CA GLY A 60 1.57 -11.57 0.04
C GLY A 60 1.09 -13.02 0.21
N LEU A 61 1.37 -13.66 1.35
CA LEU A 61 1.04 -15.06 1.64
C LEU A 61 -0.32 -15.25 2.32
N CYS A 62 -1.14 -14.19 2.37
CA CYS A 62 -2.50 -14.21 2.89
C CYS A 62 -3.51 -13.98 1.76
N CYS A 63 -4.48 -14.89 1.60
CA CYS A 63 -5.56 -14.77 0.62
C CYS A 63 -6.91 -14.58 1.31
N ARG A 64 -7.67 -13.56 0.89
CA ARG A 64 -9.02 -13.23 1.40
C ARG A 64 -10.06 -13.08 0.28
N ASN A 65 -9.86 -13.76 -0.84
CA ASN A 65 -10.72 -13.61 -2.03
C ASN A 65 -12.05 -14.39 -1.97
N CYS A 66 -12.24 -15.24 -0.96
CA CYS A 66 -13.49 -15.98 -0.78
C CYS A 66 -13.78 -16.21 0.70
N ASN A 67 -14.99 -16.68 0.98
CA ASN A 67 -15.49 -16.92 2.34
C ASN A 67 -14.91 -18.16 3.02
N LEU A 68 -14.11 -18.97 2.31
CA LEU A 68 -13.36 -20.09 2.89
C LEU A 68 -12.01 -19.66 3.49
N GLY A 69 -11.59 -18.41 3.22
CA GLY A 69 -10.41 -17.81 3.82
C GLY A 69 -10.69 -17.20 5.21
N PRO A 70 -9.70 -16.52 5.82
CA PRO A 70 -8.39 -16.19 5.26
C PRO A 70 -7.48 -17.42 5.16
N CYS A 71 -6.93 -17.68 3.97
CA CYS A 71 -5.88 -18.70 3.82
C CYS A 71 -4.51 -18.06 4.07
N ARG A 72 -3.64 -18.74 4.83
CA ARG A 72 -2.26 -18.34 5.08
C ARG A 72 -1.35 -19.51 4.73
N LEU A 73 -0.30 -19.26 3.96
CA LEU A 73 0.71 -20.26 3.63
C LEU A 73 2.07 -19.88 4.23
N ASP A 74 2.88 -20.89 4.50
CA ASP A 74 4.25 -20.69 4.96
C ASP A 74 5.12 -20.13 3.83
N GLY A 75 6.20 -19.45 4.19
CA GLY A 75 7.19 -18.88 3.28
C GLY A 75 8.54 -18.76 3.96
N GLU A 76 9.60 -18.56 3.17
CA GLU A 76 10.97 -18.44 3.70
C GLU A 76 11.11 -17.27 4.68
N ASP A 77 10.56 -16.11 4.31
CA ASP A 77 10.67 -14.86 5.06
C ASP A 77 9.65 -14.69 6.21
N ILE A 78 8.89 -15.75 6.54
CA ILE A 78 7.96 -15.72 7.67
C ILE A 78 8.71 -16.06 8.98
N PRO A 79 8.62 -15.22 10.03
CA PRO A 79 9.25 -15.50 11.31
C PRO A 79 8.80 -16.83 11.92
N PHE A 80 9.72 -17.57 12.54
CA PHE A 80 9.47 -18.90 13.08
C PHE A 80 8.23 -18.99 13.97
N HIS A 81 8.04 -18.04 14.88
CA HIS A 81 6.88 -18.01 15.78
C HIS A 81 5.54 -17.87 15.04
N MET A 82 5.53 -17.24 13.85
CA MET A 82 4.33 -17.14 13.00
C MET A 82 4.10 -18.41 12.18
N LYS A 83 5.15 -19.17 11.84
CA LYS A 83 5.02 -20.47 11.14
C LYS A 83 4.22 -21.48 11.94
N LEU A 84 4.27 -21.40 13.28
CA LEU A 84 3.47 -22.24 14.18
C LEU A 84 1.96 -22.02 14.02
N ALA A 85 1.54 -20.86 13.53
CA ALA A 85 0.13 -20.52 13.28
C ALA A 85 -0.34 -20.88 11.87
N VAL A 86 0.54 -21.43 11.01
CA VAL A 86 0.20 -21.85 9.65
C VAL A 86 -0.27 -23.32 9.66
N PRO A 87 -1.36 -23.67 8.97
CA PRO A 87 -1.76 -25.06 8.84
C PRO A 87 -0.69 -25.88 8.11
N LYS A 88 -0.53 -27.17 8.48
CA LYS A 88 0.47 -28.09 7.91
C LYS A 88 0.09 -28.55 6.49
N THR A 89 -0.03 -27.59 5.57
CA THR A 89 -0.39 -27.77 4.15
C THR A 89 0.37 -26.74 3.31
N SER A 90 0.74 -27.13 2.09
CA SER A 90 1.37 -26.24 1.11
C SER A 90 0.35 -25.53 0.20
N ARG A 91 -0.95 -25.69 0.48
CA ARG A 91 -2.04 -25.18 -0.36
C ARG A 91 -3.15 -24.52 0.44
N SER A 92 -3.78 -23.52 -0.17
CA SER A 92 -5.01 -22.89 0.33
C SER A 92 -6.20 -23.85 0.28
N THR A 93 -7.32 -23.46 0.90
CA THR A 93 -8.56 -24.25 0.89
C THR A 93 -9.06 -24.57 -0.52
N CYS A 94 -8.81 -23.70 -1.51
CA CYS A 94 -9.16 -23.94 -2.92
C CYS A 94 -8.01 -24.50 -3.76
N GLY A 95 -6.92 -24.94 -3.13
CA GLY A 95 -5.79 -25.61 -3.77
C GLY A 95 -4.69 -24.70 -4.30
N LYS A 96 -4.72 -23.38 -4.01
CA LYS A 96 -3.68 -22.45 -4.48
C LYS A 96 -2.37 -22.64 -3.72
N THR A 97 -1.24 -22.68 -4.44
CA THR A 97 0.11 -22.62 -3.86
C THR A 97 0.47 -21.19 -3.42
N ALA A 98 1.58 -21.03 -2.70
CA ALA A 98 2.11 -19.72 -2.30
C ALA A 98 2.29 -18.78 -3.50
N ASP A 99 2.96 -19.25 -4.56
CA ASP A 99 3.20 -18.48 -5.78
C ASP A 99 1.91 -18.00 -6.45
N GLN A 100 0.88 -18.86 -6.46
CA GLN A 100 -0.42 -18.54 -7.03
C GLN A 100 -1.16 -17.49 -6.18
N ILE A 101 -1.01 -17.52 -4.85
CA ILE A 101 -1.55 -16.48 -3.97
C ILE A 101 -0.81 -15.16 -4.20
N VAL A 102 0.53 -15.15 -4.13
CA VAL A 102 1.35 -13.94 -4.27
C VAL A 102 1.11 -13.29 -5.63
N SER A 103 1.18 -14.08 -6.72
CA SER A 103 0.93 -13.60 -8.09
C SER A 103 -0.48 -13.02 -8.23
N GLY A 104 -1.49 -13.68 -7.65
CA GLY A 104 -2.87 -13.21 -7.68
C GLY A 104 -3.09 -11.92 -6.90
N MET A 105 -2.46 -11.78 -5.73
CA MET A 105 -2.52 -10.56 -4.91
C MET A 105 -1.81 -9.40 -5.60
N PHE A 106 -0.65 -9.66 -6.22
CA PHE A 106 0.05 -8.67 -7.03
C PHE A 106 -0.78 -8.19 -8.22
N LEU A 107 -1.41 -9.10 -8.96
CA LEU A 107 -2.30 -8.75 -10.07
C LEU A 107 -3.47 -7.86 -9.60
N GLN A 108 -4.05 -8.14 -8.43
CA GLN A 108 -5.10 -7.30 -7.86
C GLN A 108 -4.61 -5.86 -7.58
N THR A 109 -3.39 -5.69 -7.07
CA THR A 109 -2.78 -4.37 -6.84
C THR A 109 -2.63 -3.60 -8.16
N VAL A 110 -2.11 -4.26 -9.21
CA VAL A 110 -1.97 -3.67 -10.54
C VAL A 110 -3.34 -3.24 -11.09
N LEU A 111 -4.32 -4.15 -11.07
CA LEU A 111 -5.66 -3.88 -11.59
C LEU A 111 -6.32 -2.70 -10.88
N ARG A 112 -6.22 -2.60 -9.54
CA ARG A 112 -6.77 -1.47 -8.77
C ARG A 112 -6.19 -0.13 -9.23
N GLY A 113 -4.87 -0.05 -9.40
CA GLY A 113 -4.21 1.16 -9.91
C GLY A 113 -4.63 1.50 -11.34
N THR A 114 -4.65 0.49 -12.22
CA THR A 114 -5.11 0.64 -13.61
C THR A 114 -6.56 1.13 -13.68
N SER A 115 -7.45 0.57 -12.86
CA SER A 115 -8.86 0.99 -12.82
C SER A 115 -9.03 2.46 -12.43
N ALA A 116 -8.20 2.99 -11.51
CA ALA A 116 -8.23 4.40 -11.15
C ALA A 116 -7.85 5.31 -12.33
N HIS A 117 -6.78 4.97 -13.05
CA HIS A 117 -6.35 5.73 -14.23
C HIS A 117 -7.36 5.64 -15.39
N VAL A 118 -7.92 4.45 -15.64
CA VAL A 118 -8.97 4.27 -16.65
C VAL A 118 -10.21 5.08 -16.28
N GLY A 119 -10.63 5.05 -15.01
CA GLY A 119 -11.74 5.87 -14.52
C GLY A 119 -11.50 7.37 -14.71
N HIS A 120 -10.30 7.85 -14.40
CA HIS A 120 -9.91 9.24 -14.64
C HIS A 120 -9.95 9.61 -16.14
N ALA A 121 -9.40 8.76 -17.01
CA ALA A 121 -9.41 9.00 -18.46
C ALA A 121 -10.84 9.06 -19.02
N ILE A 122 -11.72 8.16 -18.59
CA ILE A 122 -13.13 8.17 -18.96
C ILE A 122 -13.81 9.46 -18.50
N HIS A 123 -13.52 9.93 -17.28
CA HIS A 123 -14.09 11.18 -16.77
C HIS A 123 -13.68 12.39 -17.63
N VAL A 124 -12.40 12.51 -17.98
CA VAL A 124 -11.90 13.57 -18.86
C VAL A 124 -12.52 13.50 -20.25
N ALA A 125 -12.59 12.31 -20.85
CA ALA A 125 -13.21 12.11 -22.16
C ALA A 125 -14.69 12.53 -22.16
N LYS A 126 -15.45 12.14 -21.13
CA LYS A 126 -16.84 12.56 -20.96
C LYS A 126 -16.98 14.07 -20.78
N ALA A 127 -16.10 14.70 -20.00
CA ALA A 127 -16.12 16.15 -19.83
C ALA A 127 -15.92 16.88 -21.16
N MET A 128 -15.02 16.39 -22.02
CA MET A 128 -14.79 16.96 -23.35
C MET A 128 -15.98 16.77 -24.28
N ILE A 129 -16.58 15.57 -24.31
CA ILE A 129 -17.80 15.29 -25.09
C ILE A 129 -18.94 16.22 -24.63
N ASN A 130 -19.15 16.34 -23.32
CA ASN A 130 -20.18 17.21 -22.77
C ASN A 130 -19.95 18.68 -23.12
N HIS A 131 -18.69 19.15 -23.11
CA HIS A 131 -18.35 20.50 -23.53
C HIS A 131 -18.68 20.74 -25.01
N ILE A 132 -18.30 19.80 -25.89
CA ILE A 132 -18.58 19.87 -27.32
C ILE A 132 -20.09 19.88 -27.57
N GLN A 133 -20.85 19.01 -26.90
CA GLN A 133 -22.31 18.97 -27.02
C GLN A 133 -22.95 20.28 -26.54
N LYS A 134 -22.49 20.82 -25.40
CA LYS A 134 -22.95 22.12 -24.91
C LYS A 134 -22.69 23.22 -25.95
N LYS A 135 -21.49 23.25 -26.53
CA LYS A 135 -21.13 24.22 -27.58
C LYS A 135 -21.95 24.04 -28.84
N ARG A 136 -22.21 22.80 -29.27
CA ARG A 136 -23.05 22.49 -30.42
C ARG A 136 -24.48 23.01 -30.23
N ASN A 137 -25.05 22.75 -29.05
CA ASN A 137 -26.38 23.24 -28.67
C ASN A 137 -26.43 24.79 -28.59
N GLU A 138 -25.40 25.44 -28.05
CA GLU A 138 -25.28 26.91 -28.03
C GLU A 138 -25.25 27.51 -29.46
N LEU A 139 -24.71 26.77 -30.44
CA LEU A 139 -24.66 27.17 -31.84
C LEU A 139 -25.92 26.79 -32.64
N GLY A 140 -26.90 26.13 -32.02
CA GLY A 140 -28.16 25.73 -32.68
C GLY A 140 -28.02 24.63 -33.72
N ILE A 141 -26.97 23.79 -33.64
CA ILE A 141 -26.67 22.66 -34.54
C ILE A 141 -26.63 21.31 -33.82
#